data_AF-A0A956MUR2-F1
#
_entry.id   AF-A0A956MUR2-F1
#
_cell.length_a   1.000
_cell.length_b   1.000
_cell.length_c   1.000
_cell.angle_alpha   90.00
_cell.angle_beta   90.00
_cell.angle_gamma   90.00
#
_symmetry.space_group_name_H-M   'P 1'
#
loop_
_entity.id
_entity.type
_entity.pdbx_description
1 polymer ?
#
loop_
_entity_poly.entity_id
_entity_poly.type
_entity_poly.pdbx_seq_one_letter_code
_entity_poly.pdbx_strand_id
1 'polypeptide(L)'
;MLQRNLSGFAVILFTSALSAQSPIPQHTTALNLQHGYSAHGEVRENWLAALRYLRRDTQQPVGPFTDKPLSAEESDWAKLIASKVPAWAEMIDSLRVPFADTIPPDSATILLGNQGAEDAFLYRDATMCFDVQRLQHVYGDAAKPTNINRLDRFFAHEFTHILHKAWLKKHPVPLDTPLQVALWDCLTEGIGNYRSLSAKW
;
A
#
# COMPACT_ATOMS: atom_id res chain seq x y z
N MET A 1 -64.22 27.83 36.89
CA MET A 1 -63.04 26.98 37.04
C MET A 1 -63.12 25.84 36.03
N LEU A 2 -62.35 25.90 34.94
CA LEU A 2 -62.07 24.73 34.09
C LEU A 2 -60.78 24.97 33.31
N GLN A 3 -59.98 23.91 33.24
CA GLN A 3 -58.54 23.88 33.04
C GLN A 3 -58.08 24.06 31.59
N ARG A 4 -56.84 24.56 31.49
CA ARG A 4 -55.91 24.57 30.36
C ARG A 4 -55.78 23.21 29.68
N ASN A 5 -55.67 23.21 28.34
CA ASN A 5 -54.91 22.22 27.58
C ASN A 5 -53.77 22.94 26.85
N LEU A 6 -52.55 22.75 27.33
CA LEU A 6 -51.31 23.11 26.64
C LEU A 6 -50.82 21.87 25.90
N SER A 7 -50.82 21.93 24.57
CA SER A 7 -50.25 20.92 23.69
C SER A 7 -48.73 20.85 23.90
N GLY A 8 -48.25 19.70 24.36
CA GLY A 8 -46.81 19.42 24.50
C GLY A 8 -46.18 19.12 23.14
N PHE A 9 -45.18 19.92 22.76
CA PHE A 9 -44.22 19.56 21.73
C PHE A 9 -43.14 18.68 22.36
N ALA A 10 -43.08 17.40 21.98
CA ALA A 10 -41.95 16.54 22.29
C ALA A 10 -40.81 16.83 21.32
N VAL A 11 -39.78 17.53 21.79
CA VAL A 11 -38.51 17.68 21.07
C VAL A 11 -37.71 16.40 21.29
N ILE A 12 -37.60 15.56 20.27
CA ILE A 12 -36.70 14.41 20.26
C ILE A 12 -35.29 14.94 19.98
N LEU A 13 -34.49 15.10 21.03
CA LEU A 13 -33.06 15.37 20.91
C LEU A 13 -32.36 14.06 20.50
N PHE A 14 -32.00 13.93 19.23
CA PHE A 14 -31.00 12.96 18.78
C PHE A 14 -29.64 13.43 19.28
N THR A 15 -29.21 12.92 20.44
CA THR A 15 -27.81 13.00 20.85
C THR A 15 -27.03 11.99 20.01
N SER A 16 -26.38 12.47 18.95
CA SER A 16 -25.33 11.72 18.27
C SER A 16 -24.19 11.50 19.27
N ALA A 17 -24.14 10.31 19.86
CA ALA A 17 -22.97 9.86 20.60
C ALA A 17 -21.83 9.73 19.58
N LEU A 18 -20.98 10.76 19.51
CA LEU A 18 -19.65 10.65 18.95
C LEU A 18 -18.90 9.65 19.83
N SER A 19 -18.87 8.39 19.39
CA SER A 19 -17.99 7.38 19.96
C SER A 19 -16.57 7.90 19.81
N ALA A 20 -15.98 8.42 20.89
CA ALA A 20 -14.56 8.70 20.92
C ALA A 20 -13.84 7.37 20.73
N GLN A 21 -13.33 7.11 19.52
CA GLN A 21 -12.46 5.98 19.29
C GLN A 21 -11.25 6.15 20.21
N SER A 22 -10.97 5.14 21.03
CA SER A 22 -9.75 5.09 21.82
C SER A 22 -8.54 5.31 20.90
N PRO A 23 -7.54 6.10 21.30
CA PRO A 23 -6.38 6.34 20.46
C PRO A 23 -5.71 5.00 20.15
N ILE A 24 -5.52 4.73 18.85
CA ILE A 24 -4.80 3.52 18.41
C ILE A 24 -3.35 3.67 18.89
N PRO A 25 -2.80 2.68 19.64
CA PRO A 25 -1.42 2.76 20.12
C PRO A 25 -0.47 2.96 18.94
N GLN A 26 0.34 4.02 18.97
CA GLN A 26 1.34 4.28 17.94
C GLN A 26 2.23 3.05 17.79
N HIS A 27 2.34 2.53 16.57
CA HIS A 27 3.25 1.43 16.25
C HIS A 27 4.21 1.93 15.18
N THR A 28 5.50 1.70 15.41
CA THR A 28 6.54 2.15 14.49
C THR A 28 7.00 0.96 13.66
N THR A 29 6.54 0.89 12.41
CA THR A 29 7.12 -0.01 11.42
C THR A 29 8.39 0.62 10.83
N ALA A 30 9.52 -0.08 10.95
CA ALA A 30 10.75 0.32 10.27
C ALA A 30 10.65 0.02 8.76
N LEU A 31 10.83 1.04 7.92
CA LEU A 31 10.89 0.87 6.47
C LEU A 31 12.35 0.77 5.99
N ASN A 32 12.73 -0.40 5.48
CA ASN A 32 14.08 -0.68 5.01
C ASN A 32 14.16 -0.58 3.50
N LEU A 33 14.96 0.36 2.98
CA LEU A 33 15.22 0.47 1.55
C LEU A 33 16.28 -0.55 1.11
N GLN A 34 15.99 -1.32 0.07
CA GLN A 34 16.92 -2.24 -0.57
C GLN A 34 16.96 -2.02 -2.08
N HIS A 35 18.11 -2.35 -2.67
CA HIS A 35 18.27 -2.34 -4.11
C HIS A 35 18.27 -3.78 -4.64
N GLY A 36 17.48 -3.97 -5.70
CA GLY A 36 17.33 -5.17 -6.50
C GLY A 36 18.29 -5.24 -7.70
N TYR A 37 19.24 -4.31 -7.76
CA TYR A 37 20.23 -4.19 -8.84
C TYR A 37 21.60 -3.76 -8.27
N SER A 38 22.68 -4.03 -9.00
CA SER A 38 24.03 -3.54 -8.69
C SER A 38 24.27 -2.15 -9.30
N ALA A 39 25.39 -1.51 -8.93
CA ALA A 39 25.78 -0.23 -9.54
C ALA A 39 26.06 -0.37 -11.06
N HIS A 40 26.40 -1.58 -11.51
CA HIS A 40 26.62 -1.91 -12.91
C HIS A 40 25.33 -2.39 -13.62
N GLY A 41 24.18 -2.37 -12.92
CA GLY A 41 22.90 -2.74 -13.51
C GLY A 41 22.56 -4.22 -13.47
N GLU A 42 23.43 -5.06 -12.92
CA GLU A 42 23.18 -6.49 -12.76
C GLU A 42 21.97 -6.68 -11.84
N VAL A 43 21.01 -7.49 -12.26
CA VAL A 43 19.83 -7.79 -11.46
C VAL A 43 20.20 -8.73 -10.31
N ARG A 44 19.81 -8.37 -9.09
CA ARG A 44 20.07 -9.17 -7.89
C ARG A 44 18.97 -10.21 -7.64
N GLU A 45 19.32 -11.27 -6.91
CA GLU A 45 18.41 -12.39 -6.64
C GLU A 45 17.15 -11.97 -5.86
N ASN A 46 17.23 -10.97 -4.98
CA ASN A 46 16.04 -10.46 -4.28
C ASN A 46 14.99 -9.88 -5.26
N TRP A 47 15.43 -9.21 -6.32
CA TRP A 47 14.52 -8.74 -7.38
C TRP A 47 13.99 -9.87 -8.23
N LEU A 48 14.86 -10.82 -8.64
CA LEU A 48 14.41 -11.99 -9.41
C LEU A 48 13.37 -12.81 -8.62
N ALA A 49 13.58 -12.99 -7.32
CA ALA A 49 12.63 -13.68 -6.45
C ALA A 49 11.28 -12.95 -6.39
N ALA A 50 11.29 -11.61 -6.33
CA ALA A 50 10.08 -10.80 -6.36
C ALA A 50 9.32 -10.95 -7.69
N LEU A 51 10.03 -10.91 -8.82
CA LEU A 51 9.43 -11.08 -10.14
C LEU A 51 8.89 -12.49 -10.40
N ARG A 52 9.61 -13.53 -9.95
CA ARG A 52 9.13 -14.92 -10.02
C ARG A 52 7.84 -15.09 -9.21
N TYR A 53 7.76 -14.45 -8.05
CA TYR A 53 6.55 -14.48 -7.23
C TYR A 53 5.38 -13.72 -7.87
N LEU A 54 5.64 -12.56 -8.48
CA LEU A 54 4.63 -11.79 -9.21
C LEU A 54 4.02 -12.60 -10.36
N ARG A 55 4.85 -13.37 -11.08
CA ARG A 55 4.45 -14.14 -12.28
C ARG A 55 4.07 -15.60 -12.00
N ARG A 56 3.98 -16.00 -10.72
CA ARG A 56 3.75 -17.40 -10.33
C ARG A 56 2.48 -18.00 -10.93
N ASP A 57 1.47 -17.17 -11.16
CA ASP A 57 0.16 -17.60 -11.65
C ASP A 57 0.01 -17.43 -13.18
N THR A 58 0.96 -16.77 -13.86
CA THR A 58 0.87 -16.47 -15.31
C THR A 58 1.82 -17.30 -16.17
N GLN A 59 2.72 -18.08 -15.57
CA GLN A 59 3.80 -18.82 -16.26
C GLN A 59 4.68 -17.95 -17.17
N GLN A 60 4.62 -16.62 -17.04
CA GLN A 60 5.44 -15.73 -17.85
C GLN A 60 6.90 -15.81 -17.39
N PRO A 61 7.86 -15.95 -18.33
CA PRO A 61 9.27 -16.02 -17.98
C PRO A 61 9.73 -14.72 -17.32
N VAL A 62 10.66 -14.80 -16.37
CA VAL A 62 11.30 -13.65 -15.72
C VAL A 62 12.56 -13.31 -16.51
N GLY A 63 12.52 -12.22 -17.28
CA GLY A 63 13.60 -11.80 -18.19
C GLY A 63 13.24 -11.87 -19.68
N PRO A 64 14.21 -11.70 -20.60
CA PRO A 64 15.64 -11.55 -20.35
C PRO A 64 15.99 -10.22 -19.66
N PHE A 65 17.05 -10.22 -18.86
CA PHE A 65 17.63 -9.02 -18.26
C PHE A 65 18.95 -8.68 -18.93
N THR A 66 19.29 -7.40 -18.91
CA THR A 66 20.60 -6.90 -19.32
C THR A 66 21.30 -6.23 -18.15
N ASP A 67 22.63 -6.24 -18.14
CA ASP A 67 23.45 -5.51 -17.17
C ASP A 67 23.44 -4.01 -17.53
N LYS A 68 22.27 -3.40 -17.36
CA LYS A 68 21.97 -2.01 -17.69
C LYS A 68 21.96 -1.19 -16.40
N PRO A 69 22.99 -0.36 -16.13
CA PRO A 69 22.94 0.62 -15.05
C PRO A 69 21.72 1.53 -15.19
N LEU A 70 21.25 2.09 -14.07
CA LEU A 70 20.18 3.09 -14.14
C LEU A 70 20.62 4.28 -14.98
N SER A 71 19.72 4.78 -15.83
CA SER A 71 19.87 6.11 -16.42
C SER A 71 19.84 7.19 -15.33
N ALA A 72 20.15 8.44 -15.70
CA ALA A 72 20.04 9.56 -14.78
C ALA A 72 18.60 9.72 -14.25
N GLU A 73 17.62 9.59 -15.14
CA GLU A 73 16.20 9.72 -14.83
C GLU A 73 15.69 8.56 -13.96
N GLU A 74 16.08 7.32 -14.28
CA GLU A 74 15.79 6.15 -13.45
C GLU A 74 16.43 6.29 -12.04
N SER A 75 17.63 6.88 -11.97
CA SER A 75 18.29 7.18 -10.69
C SER A 75 17.57 8.26 -9.89
N ASP A 76 16.95 9.23 -10.54
CA ASP A 76 16.18 10.28 -9.87
C ASP A 76 14.89 9.72 -9.27
N TRP A 77 14.25 8.73 -9.90
CA TRP A 77 13.17 7.95 -9.28
C TRP A 77 13.64 7.21 -8.02
N ALA A 78 14.79 6.54 -8.08
CA ALA A 78 15.34 5.84 -6.92
C ALA A 78 15.61 6.80 -5.74
N LYS A 79 16.19 7.98 -6.02
CA LYS A 79 16.43 9.03 -5.01
C LYS A 79 15.13 9.58 -4.45
N LEU A 80 14.13 9.83 -5.31
CA LEU A 80 12.83 10.31 -4.87
C LEU A 80 12.17 9.31 -3.93
N ILE A 81 12.13 8.01 -4.28
CA ILE A 81 11.58 6.98 -3.40
C ILE A 81 12.33 6.96 -2.06
N ALA A 82 13.67 6.96 -2.08
CA ALA A 82 14.47 7.00 -0.86
C ALA A 82 14.12 8.20 0.04
N SER A 83 13.89 9.38 -0.56
CA SER A 83 13.52 10.58 0.19
C SER A 83 12.11 10.52 0.82
N LYS A 84 11.23 9.66 0.30
CA LYS A 84 9.84 9.53 0.77
C LYS A 84 9.68 8.54 1.92
N VAL A 85 10.64 7.62 2.08
CA VAL A 85 10.61 6.57 3.12
C VAL A 85 10.29 7.10 4.53
N PRO A 86 10.88 8.21 5.03
CA PRO A 86 10.53 8.73 6.35
C PRO A 86 9.06 9.16 6.47
N ALA A 87 8.55 9.91 5.48
CA ALA A 87 7.16 10.36 5.47
C ALA A 87 6.17 9.20 5.31
N TRP A 88 6.56 8.14 4.60
CA TRP A 88 5.77 6.92 4.49
C TRP A 88 5.65 6.17 5.82
N ALA A 89 6.72 6.13 6.62
CA ALA A 89 6.66 5.54 7.95
C ALA A 89 5.64 6.26 8.84
N GLU A 90 5.57 7.60 8.76
CA GLU A 90 4.57 8.41 9.49
C GLU A 90 3.13 8.19 8.98
N MET A 91 2.95 7.75 7.73
CA MET A 91 1.64 7.50 7.14
C MET A 91 0.97 6.22 7.65
N ILE A 92 1.74 5.25 8.14
CA ILE A 92 1.30 3.87 8.44
C ILE A 92 0.12 3.83 9.43
N ASP A 93 0.17 4.65 10.48
CA ASP A 93 -0.91 4.70 11.47
C ASP A 93 -2.24 5.14 10.84
N SER A 94 -2.19 6.07 9.88
CA SER A 94 -3.38 6.48 9.12
C SER A 94 -3.91 5.36 8.23
N LEU A 95 -3.04 4.50 7.70
CA LEU A 95 -3.43 3.37 6.85
C LEU A 95 -4.06 2.23 7.66
N ARG A 96 -3.71 2.11 8.94
CA ARG A 96 -4.20 1.06 9.84
C ARG A 96 -5.64 1.25 10.32
N VAL A 97 -6.22 2.46 10.22
CA VAL A 97 -7.56 2.76 10.77
C VAL A 97 -8.65 1.69 10.49
N PRO A 98 -8.84 1.17 9.26
CA PRO A 98 -9.85 0.13 9.00
C PRO A 98 -9.47 -1.26 9.56
N PHE A 99 -8.21 -1.44 9.96
CA PHE A 99 -7.63 -2.65 10.52
C PHE A 99 -7.19 -2.42 11.98
N ALA A 100 -8.00 -1.71 12.78
CA ALA A 100 -7.58 -1.16 14.07
C ALA A 100 -7.07 -2.20 15.10
N ASP A 101 -7.47 -3.46 14.98
CA ASP A 101 -7.00 -4.56 15.82
C ASP A 101 -5.80 -5.33 15.23
N THR A 102 -5.34 -4.94 14.04
CA THR A 102 -4.14 -5.46 13.37
C THR A 102 -2.91 -4.68 13.82
N ILE A 103 -1.84 -5.41 14.16
CA ILE A 103 -0.54 -4.81 14.45
C ILE A 103 0.22 -4.80 13.12
N PRO A 104 0.69 -3.64 12.63
CA PRO A 104 1.58 -3.58 11.48
C PRO A 104 2.85 -4.42 11.74
N PRO A 105 3.55 -4.89 10.70
CA PRO A 105 4.82 -5.57 10.91
C PRO A 105 5.83 -4.61 11.56
N ASP A 106 6.71 -5.12 12.42
CA ASP A 106 7.78 -4.31 13.03
C ASP A 106 8.73 -3.73 11.98
N SER A 107 8.85 -4.40 10.83
CA SER A 107 9.58 -3.90 9.68
C SER A 107 8.95 -4.30 8.36
N ALA A 108 9.05 -3.43 7.37
CA ALA A 108 8.75 -3.73 5.97
C ALA A 108 9.91 -3.28 5.06
N THR A 109 10.01 -3.86 3.88
CA THR A 109 11.06 -3.58 2.91
C THR A 109 10.47 -2.79 1.74
N ILE A 110 11.17 -1.74 1.31
CA ILE A 110 11.00 -1.09 0.01
C ILE A 110 12.10 -1.62 -0.89
N LEU A 111 11.75 -2.46 -1.87
CA LEU A 111 12.70 -3.05 -2.81
C LEU A 111 12.65 -2.32 -4.15
N LEU A 112 13.72 -1.59 -4.47
CA LEU A 112 13.87 -0.93 -5.76
C LEU A 112 14.40 -1.90 -6.80
N GLY A 113 13.64 -2.14 -7.85
CA GLY A 113 14.02 -2.97 -8.98
C GLY A 113 14.24 -2.18 -10.26
N ASN A 114 14.68 -2.89 -11.28
CA ASN A 114 14.86 -2.41 -12.64
C ASN A 114 14.50 -3.55 -13.60
N GLN A 115 13.87 -3.24 -14.75
CA GLN A 115 13.53 -4.22 -15.80
C GLN A 115 12.50 -5.31 -15.38
N GLY A 116 11.57 -5.02 -14.46
CA GLY A 116 10.63 -5.97 -13.86
C GLY A 116 9.15 -5.90 -14.31
N ALA A 117 8.76 -4.81 -14.99
CA ALA A 117 7.50 -4.57 -15.72
C ALA A 117 6.37 -3.81 -14.99
N GLU A 118 6.08 -4.07 -13.72
CA GLU A 118 5.02 -3.33 -12.99
C GLU A 118 5.58 -2.13 -12.24
N ASP A 119 4.80 -1.06 -12.06
CA ASP A 119 5.25 0.16 -11.40
C ASP A 119 5.47 -0.02 -9.89
N ALA A 120 4.51 -0.64 -9.22
CA ALA A 120 4.62 -1.12 -7.85
C ALA A 120 3.87 -2.44 -7.64
N PHE A 121 4.32 -3.26 -6.70
CA PHE A 121 3.62 -4.48 -6.31
C PHE A 121 4.09 -5.01 -4.95
N LEU A 122 3.30 -5.88 -4.32
CA LEU A 122 3.66 -6.55 -3.07
C LEU A 122 4.32 -7.91 -3.30
N TYR A 123 5.55 -8.07 -2.81
CA TYR A 123 6.25 -9.35 -2.65
C TYR A 123 6.05 -9.92 -1.24
N ARG A 124 5.46 -11.12 -1.17
CA ARG A 124 5.14 -11.83 0.08
C ARG A 124 4.34 -10.96 1.05
N ASP A 125 4.76 -10.90 2.31
CA ASP A 125 3.98 -10.35 3.41
C ASP A 125 4.33 -8.89 3.74
N ALA A 126 5.53 -8.41 3.40
CA ALA A 126 6.00 -7.11 3.87
C ALA A 126 7.08 -6.47 2.97
N THR A 127 7.15 -6.82 1.69
CA THR A 127 8.10 -6.20 0.75
C THR A 127 7.36 -5.51 -0.39
N MET A 128 7.38 -4.19 -0.40
CA MET A 128 6.81 -3.40 -1.49
C MET A 128 7.90 -3.17 -2.53
N CYS A 129 7.61 -3.51 -3.77
CA CYS A 129 8.51 -3.45 -4.89
C CYS A 129 8.19 -2.22 -5.74
N PHE A 130 9.21 -1.53 -6.24
CA PHE A 130 9.07 -0.42 -7.20
C PHE A 130 10.04 -0.63 -8.36
N ASP A 131 9.56 -0.66 -9.60
CA ASP A 131 10.44 -0.71 -10.78
C ASP A 131 10.72 0.69 -11.32
N VAL A 132 11.93 1.19 -11.09
CA VAL A 132 12.29 2.57 -11.46
C VAL A 132 12.30 2.80 -12.97
N GLN A 133 12.58 1.76 -13.77
CA GLN A 133 12.49 1.85 -15.23
C GLN A 133 11.04 1.95 -15.67
N ARG A 134 10.14 1.16 -15.07
CA ARG A 134 8.72 1.24 -15.38
C ARG A 134 8.15 2.61 -15.00
N LEU A 135 8.51 3.11 -13.82
CA LEU A 135 8.11 4.43 -13.36
C LEU A 135 8.55 5.52 -14.35
N GLN A 136 9.81 5.51 -14.78
CA GLN A 136 10.31 6.45 -15.77
C GLN A 136 9.60 6.30 -17.12
N HIS A 137 9.39 5.08 -17.59
CA HIS A 137 8.76 4.81 -18.88
C HIS A 137 7.30 5.30 -18.93
N VAL A 138 6.53 5.05 -17.86
CA VAL A 138 5.09 5.36 -17.82
C VAL A 138 4.82 6.80 -17.40
N TYR A 139 5.57 7.32 -16.42
CA TYR A 139 5.27 8.59 -15.76
C TYR A 139 6.26 9.72 -16.08
N GLY A 140 7.38 9.40 -16.74
CA GLY A 140 8.44 10.35 -17.08
C GLY A 140 9.14 10.90 -15.85
N ASP A 141 9.58 12.16 -15.95
CA ASP A 141 10.38 12.86 -14.94
C ASP A 141 9.87 12.75 -13.49
N ALA A 142 10.71 12.19 -12.61
CA ALA A 142 10.43 12.03 -11.18
C ALA A 142 10.14 13.35 -10.46
N ALA A 143 10.74 14.47 -10.89
CA ALA A 143 10.60 15.77 -10.25
C ALA A 143 9.22 16.43 -10.47
N LYS A 144 8.38 15.88 -11.37
CA LYS A 144 7.02 16.40 -11.58
C LYS A 144 6.23 16.34 -10.27
N PRO A 145 5.57 17.44 -9.84
CA PRO A 145 4.77 17.44 -8.60
C PRO A 145 3.71 16.33 -8.55
N THR A 146 3.13 15.97 -9.69
CA THR A 146 2.16 14.87 -9.80
C THR A 146 2.77 13.49 -9.51
N ASN A 147 4.07 13.30 -9.78
CA ASN A 147 4.79 12.05 -9.56
C ASN A 147 5.16 11.86 -8.08
N ILE A 148 5.44 12.96 -7.36
CA ILE A 148 5.65 12.95 -5.90
C ILE A 148 4.40 12.40 -5.19
N ASN A 149 3.23 12.92 -5.54
CA ASN A 149 1.96 12.46 -4.98
C ASN A 149 1.63 11.03 -5.43
N ARG A 150 1.97 10.66 -6.67
CA ARG A 150 1.73 9.30 -7.17
C ARG A 150 2.46 8.24 -6.34
N LEU A 151 3.71 8.50 -5.95
CA LEU A 151 4.47 7.59 -5.11
C LEU A 151 3.83 7.38 -3.73
N ASP A 152 3.26 8.41 -3.12
CA ASP A 152 2.51 8.27 -1.87
C ASP A 152 1.30 7.35 -2.04
N ARG A 153 0.63 7.45 -3.19
CA ARG A 153 -0.53 6.63 -3.50
C ARG A 153 -0.15 5.17 -3.72
N PHE A 154 0.96 4.90 -4.40
CA PHE A 154 1.48 3.54 -4.56
C PHE A 154 1.89 2.93 -3.22
N PHE A 155 2.62 3.68 -2.40
CA PHE A 155 2.94 3.22 -1.05
C PHE A 155 1.68 2.91 -0.24
N ALA A 156 0.71 3.83 -0.22
CA ALA A 156 -0.54 3.63 0.53
C ALA A 156 -1.32 2.41 0.03
N HIS A 157 -1.36 2.16 -1.27
CA HIS A 157 -1.98 0.98 -1.89
C HIS A 157 -1.30 -0.30 -1.41
N GLU A 158 0.01 -0.42 -1.62
CA GLU A 158 0.74 -1.66 -1.30
C GLU A 158 0.84 -1.92 0.21
N PHE A 159 0.97 -0.87 1.02
CA PHE A 159 0.99 -1.03 2.48
C PHE A 159 -0.39 -1.40 3.04
N THR A 160 -1.48 -0.94 2.39
CA THR A 160 -2.83 -1.40 2.71
C THR A 160 -2.98 -2.90 2.48
N HIS A 161 -2.36 -3.45 1.42
CA HIS A 161 -2.32 -4.91 1.20
C HIS A 161 -1.59 -5.65 2.31
N ILE A 162 -0.49 -5.10 2.84
CA ILE A 162 0.23 -5.66 4.00
C ILE A 162 -0.70 -5.74 5.21
N LEU A 163 -1.39 -4.64 5.52
CA LEU A 163 -2.31 -4.56 6.66
C LEU A 163 -3.50 -5.51 6.47
N HIS A 164 -4.07 -5.57 5.28
CA HIS A 164 -5.20 -6.45 4.97
C HIS A 164 -4.80 -7.94 5.10
N LYS A 165 -3.61 -8.33 4.62
CA LYS A 165 -3.06 -9.68 4.83
C LYS A 165 -2.86 -10.00 6.30
N ALA A 166 -2.34 -9.06 7.09
CA ALA A 166 -2.16 -9.23 8.53
C ALA A 166 -3.51 -9.31 9.27
N TRP A 167 -4.52 -8.57 8.82
CA TRP A 167 -5.89 -8.65 9.31
C TRP A 167 -6.50 -10.03 9.03
N LEU A 168 -6.36 -10.55 7.80
CA LEU A 168 -6.88 -11.87 7.41
C LEU A 168 -6.28 -13.02 8.24
N LYS A 169 -5.01 -12.91 8.67
CA LYS A 169 -4.39 -13.89 9.58
C LYS A 169 -5.10 -13.96 10.94
N LYS A 170 -5.72 -12.87 11.40
CA LYS A 170 -6.52 -12.82 12.64
C LYS A 170 -7.99 -13.16 12.41
N HIS A 171 -8.50 -12.85 11.22
CA HIS A 171 -9.90 -13.00 10.82
C HIS A 171 -10.01 -13.92 9.60
N PRO A 172 -9.76 -15.24 9.75
CA PRO A 172 -9.76 -16.14 8.62
C PRO A 172 -11.14 -16.17 7.94
N VAL A 173 -11.16 -15.88 6.64
CA VAL A 173 -12.35 -15.95 5.80
C VAL A 173 -12.28 -17.25 4.98
N PRO A 174 -13.34 -18.08 4.97
CA PRO A 174 -13.37 -19.28 4.13
C PRO A 174 -13.46 -18.88 2.65
N LEU A 175 -12.44 -19.25 1.89
CA LEU A 175 -12.32 -19.00 0.44
C LEU A 175 -12.34 -20.33 -0.32
N ASP A 176 -13.42 -21.08 -0.17
CA ASP A 176 -13.50 -22.49 -0.59
C ASP A 176 -13.78 -22.67 -2.10
N THR A 177 -14.20 -21.59 -2.78
CA THR A 177 -14.57 -21.62 -4.19
C THR A 177 -13.79 -20.60 -5.01
N PRO A 178 -13.58 -20.86 -6.32
CA PRO A 178 -12.94 -19.89 -7.22
C PRO A 178 -13.63 -18.52 -7.23
N LEU A 179 -14.95 -18.48 -7.12
CA LEU A 179 -15.71 -17.22 -7.05
C LEU A 179 -15.40 -16.44 -5.78
N GLN A 180 -15.32 -17.11 -4.62
CA GLN A 180 -14.97 -16.46 -3.36
C GLN A 180 -13.55 -15.91 -3.40
N VAL A 181 -12.60 -16.66 -3.97
CA VAL A 181 -11.22 -16.18 -4.20
C VAL A 181 -11.22 -14.95 -5.09
N ALA A 182 -11.92 -14.98 -6.23
CA ALA A 182 -11.97 -13.84 -7.15
C ALA A 182 -12.62 -12.60 -6.51
N LEU A 183 -13.72 -12.75 -5.78
CA LEU A 183 -14.35 -11.65 -5.05
C LEU A 183 -13.44 -11.09 -3.97
N TRP A 184 -12.67 -11.95 -3.30
CA TRP A 184 -11.69 -11.54 -2.30
C TRP A 184 -10.52 -10.76 -2.90
N ASP A 185 -10.02 -11.17 -4.05
CA ASP A 185 -8.99 -10.45 -4.79
C ASP A 185 -9.51 -9.07 -5.25
N CYS A 186 -10.75 -9.00 -5.76
CA CYS A 186 -11.40 -7.73 -6.10
C CYS A 186 -11.55 -6.80 -4.89
N LEU A 187 -11.96 -7.33 -3.74
CA LEU A 187 -12.04 -6.56 -2.49
C LEU A 187 -10.67 -6.04 -2.08
N THR A 188 -9.66 -6.91 -2.09
CA THR A 188 -8.28 -6.57 -1.70
C THR A 188 -7.75 -5.42 -2.55
N GLU A 189 -7.78 -5.55 -3.88
CA GLU A 189 -7.38 -4.46 -4.79
C GLU A 189 -8.28 -3.22 -4.65
N GLY A 190 -9.57 -3.39 -4.38
CA GLY A 190 -10.51 -2.28 -4.17
C GLY A 190 -10.15 -1.42 -2.96
N ILE A 191 -9.80 -2.04 -1.83
CA ILE A 191 -9.41 -1.33 -0.60
C ILE A 191 -8.08 -0.58 -0.81
N GLY A 192 -7.09 -1.23 -1.45
CA GLY A 192 -5.83 -0.58 -1.82
C GLY A 192 -6.08 0.65 -2.71
N ASN A 193 -6.91 0.49 -3.75
CA ASN A 193 -7.24 1.56 -4.69
C ASN A 193 -7.98 2.72 -4.01
N TYR A 194 -8.94 2.42 -3.14
CA TYR A 194 -9.67 3.44 -2.39
C TYR A 194 -8.71 4.31 -1.58
N ARG A 195 -7.77 3.69 -0.85
CA ARG A 195 -6.80 4.45 -0.05
C ARG A 195 -5.77 5.18 -0.89
N SER A 196 -5.44 4.66 -2.07
CA SER A 196 -4.61 5.37 -3.05
C SER A 196 -5.31 6.64 -3.55
N LEU A 197 -6.64 6.67 -3.62
CA LEU A 197 -7.40 7.80 -4.17
C LEU A 197 -7.92 8.78 -3.10
N SER A 198 -8.03 8.35 -1.86
CA SER A 198 -8.58 9.11 -0.75
C SER A 198 -7.69 9.02 0.50
N ALA A 199 -7.46 10.14 1.16
CA ALA A 199 -6.84 10.17 2.49
C ALA A 199 -7.84 9.84 3.63
N LYS A 200 -9.14 9.75 3.31
CA LYS A 200 -10.20 9.39 4.24
C LYS A 200 -10.50 7.90 4.15
N TRP A 201 -10.76 7.28 5.30
CA TRP A 201 -11.42 5.97 5.40
C TRP A 201 -12.93 6.15 5.45
#